data_AF-A0A917C8I1-F1
#
_entry.id   AF-A0A917C8I1-F1
#
_cell.length_a   1.000
_cell.length_b   1.000
_cell.length_c   1.000
_cell.angle_alpha   90.00
_cell.angle_beta   90.00
_cell.angle_gamma   90.00
#
_symmetry.space_group_name_H-M   'P 1'
#
loop_
_entity.id
_entity.type
_entity.pdbx_description
1 polymer ?
#
loop_
_entity_poly.entity_id
_entity_poly.type
_entity_poly.pdbx_seq_one_letter_code
_entity_poly.pdbx_strand_id
1 'polypeptide(L)'
;MKCEEITSEQEQAPTSTDQVYQFSVAILARSATRLSPFKMEHVTVELPCVNAITGNVRQLMLKGMGDTSQLLHVVVDVAMFHSDEMKAIDEVLGTPTVNVIGLDGTLNLVDPQIKLAGSGTEWN
;
A
#
# COMPACT_ATOMS: atom_id res chain seq x y z
N MET A 1 38.94 51.06 12.09
CA MET A 1 37.87 50.06 12.28
C MET A 1 37.39 49.68 10.89
N LYS A 2 37.55 48.41 10.50
CA LYS A 2 37.05 47.87 9.22
C LYS A 2 35.76 47.12 9.52
N CYS A 3 34.68 47.45 8.81
CA CYS A 3 33.43 46.71 8.85
C CYS A 3 33.64 45.39 8.12
N GLU A 4 33.37 44.27 8.79
CA GLU A 4 33.33 42.95 8.18
C GLU A 4 31.93 42.73 7.60
N GLU A 5 31.86 42.53 6.28
CA GLU A 5 30.65 42.11 5.59
C GLU A 5 30.41 40.63 5.89
N ILE A 6 29.39 40.34 6.69
CA ILE A 6 28.88 38.98 6.87
C ILE A 6 28.18 38.61 5.56
N THR A 7 28.83 37.78 4.76
CA THR A 7 28.27 37.20 3.54
C THR A 7 27.25 36.15 3.96
N SER A 8 25.97 36.42 3.75
CA SER A 8 24.89 35.47 4.01
C SER A 8 25.02 34.29 3.03
N GLU A 9 25.53 33.16 3.50
CA GLU A 9 25.42 31.89 2.80
C GLU A 9 23.92 31.55 2.70
N GLN A 10 23.37 31.67 1.49
CA GLN A 10 22.01 31.21 1.20
C GLN A 10 21.99 29.69 1.30
N GLU A 11 21.57 29.19 2.46
CA GLU A 11 21.17 27.81 2.67
C GLU A 11 19.90 27.58 1.82
N GLN A 12 20.09 27.16 0.56
CA GLN A 12 19.01 26.69 -0.29
C GLN A 12 18.41 25.46 0.36
N ALA A 13 17.27 25.64 1.03
CA ALA A 13 16.45 24.53 1.49
C ALA A 13 16.21 23.59 0.28
N PRO A 14 16.46 22.27 0.41
CA PRO A 14 16.18 21.34 -0.67
C PRO A 14 14.68 21.43 -0.98
N THR A 15 14.33 21.95 -2.14
CA THR A 15 12.97 21.85 -2.68
C THR A 15 12.72 20.38 -2.97
N SER A 16 12.22 19.61 -2.01
CA SER A 16 11.73 18.27 -2.30
C SER A 16 10.51 18.42 -3.21
N THR A 17 10.64 17.95 -4.44
CA THR A 17 9.52 17.88 -5.39
C THR A 17 8.70 16.62 -5.14
N ASP A 18 8.38 16.34 -3.88
CA ASP A 18 7.53 15.22 -3.55
C ASP A 18 6.11 15.51 -4.06
N GLN A 19 5.55 14.55 -4.77
CA GLN A 19 4.19 14.61 -5.30
C GLN A 19 3.39 13.43 -4.76
N VAL A 20 2.06 13.60 -4.71
CA VAL A 20 1.17 12.50 -4.37
C VAL A 20 0.87 11.70 -5.63
N TYR A 21 1.27 10.45 -5.63
CA TYR A 21 0.86 9.48 -6.64
C TYR A 21 -0.31 8.66 -6.11
N GLN A 22 -1.31 8.42 -6.96
CA GLN A 22 -2.50 7.65 -6.62
C GLN A 22 -2.73 6.57 -7.66
N PHE A 23 -2.86 5.34 -7.21
CA PHE A 23 -3.09 4.18 -8.08
C PHE A 23 -3.82 3.08 -7.32
N SER A 24 -4.48 2.20 -8.06
CA SER A 24 -5.14 1.04 -7.48
C SER A 24 -4.23 -0.18 -7.56
N VAL A 25 -4.14 -0.94 -6.48
CA VAL A 25 -3.42 -2.21 -6.46
C VAL A 25 -4.36 -3.37 -6.17
N ALA A 26 -4.10 -4.48 -6.83
CA ALA A 26 -4.69 -5.76 -6.51
C ALA A 26 -3.70 -6.55 -5.67
N ILE A 27 -4.20 -7.16 -4.60
CA ILE A 27 -3.42 -7.90 -3.61
C ILE A 27 -4.04 -9.30 -3.53
N LEU A 28 -3.22 -10.33 -3.78
CA LEU A 28 -3.60 -11.73 -3.71
C LEU A 28 -2.71 -12.42 -2.68
N ALA A 29 -3.32 -13.06 -1.69
CA ALA A 29 -2.58 -13.77 -0.66
C ALA A 29 -3.36 -14.98 -0.14
N ARG A 30 -2.61 -15.95 0.40
CA ARG A 30 -3.17 -17.06 1.17
C ARG A 30 -2.99 -16.76 2.65
N SER A 31 -4.06 -16.91 3.41
CA SER A 31 -4.02 -16.85 4.86
C SER A 31 -4.27 -18.23 5.46
N ALA A 32 -3.53 -18.54 6.53
CA ALA A 32 -3.78 -19.69 7.41
C ALA A 32 -4.89 -19.42 8.44
N THR A 33 -5.35 -18.17 8.52
CA THR A 33 -6.50 -17.74 9.32
C THR A 33 -7.64 -17.35 8.39
N ARG A 34 -8.87 -17.48 8.89
CA ARG A 34 -10.06 -17.08 8.16
C ARG A 34 -10.59 -15.78 8.72
N LEU A 35 -11.00 -14.91 7.82
CA LEU A 35 -11.96 -13.89 8.17
C LEU A 35 -13.36 -14.32 7.75
N SER A 36 -14.35 -13.92 8.55
CA SER A 36 -15.75 -14.06 8.18
C SER A 36 -16.06 -13.21 6.94
N PRO A 37 -17.09 -13.57 6.15
CA PRO A 37 -17.54 -12.70 5.07
C PRO A 37 -17.96 -11.33 5.64
N PHE A 38 -17.28 -10.25 5.24
CA PHE A 38 -17.62 -8.88 5.69
C PHE A 38 -18.50 -8.14 4.71
N LYS A 39 -19.09 -7.06 5.23
CA LYS A 39 -19.44 -5.92 4.39
C LYS A 39 -18.18 -5.15 4.06
N MET A 40 -17.93 -4.90 2.77
CA MET A 40 -16.74 -4.20 2.29
C MET A 40 -16.50 -2.83 2.96
N GLU A 41 -17.58 -2.14 3.34
CA GLU A 41 -17.55 -0.84 4.04
C GLU A 41 -16.86 -0.86 5.41
N HIS A 42 -16.59 -2.04 5.97
CA HIS A 42 -15.88 -2.21 7.24
C HIS A 42 -14.50 -2.86 7.08
N VAL A 43 -13.97 -2.90 5.85
CA VAL A 43 -12.66 -3.48 5.58
C VAL A 43 -11.67 -2.35 5.33
N THR A 44 -10.59 -2.37 6.11
CA THR A 44 -9.43 -1.50 5.91
C THR A 44 -8.25 -2.36 5.49
N VAL A 45 -7.46 -1.88 4.54
CA VAL A 45 -6.20 -2.49 4.15
C VAL A 45 -5.09 -1.58 4.62
N GLU A 46 -3.98 -2.10 5.14
CA GLU A 46 -2.81 -1.31 5.51
C GLU A 46 -1.56 -1.93 4.90
N LEU A 47 -0.64 -1.09 4.45
CA LEU A 47 0.69 -1.49 3.98
C LEU A 47 1.71 -0.99 5.01
N PRO A 48 1.94 -1.71 6.13
CA PRO A 48 2.66 -1.18 7.28
C PRO A 48 4.14 -0.87 7.01
N CYS A 49 4.71 -1.40 5.93
CA CYS A 49 6.08 -1.17 5.52
C CYS A 49 6.25 0.01 4.54
N VAL A 50 5.16 0.66 4.13
CA VAL A 50 5.17 1.74 3.13
C VAL A 50 4.50 2.97 3.72
N ASN A 51 5.05 4.15 3.46
CA ASN A 51 4.42 5.42 3.85
C ASN A 51 3.28 5.78 2.88
N ALA A 52 2.24 4.95 2.86
CA ALA A 52 1.11 5.06 1.96
C ALA A 52 -0.22 5.14 2.72
N ILE A 53 -1.12 5.94 2.18
CA ILE A 53 -2.52 6.00 2.59
C ILE A 53 -3.28 5.02 1.71
N THR A 54 -3.91 4.04 2.33
CA THR A 54 -4.89 3.17 1.69
C THR A 54 -6.27 3.80 1.78
N GLY A 55 -6.96 3.83 0.64
CA GLY A 55 -8.29 4.40 0.50
C GLY A 55 -9.35 3.32 0.34
N ASN A 56 -10.21 3.52 -0.67
CA ASN A 56 -11.37 2.67 -0.89
C ASN A 56 -10.97 1.23 -1.25
N VAL A 57 -11.56 0.26 -0.55
CA VAL A 57 -11.57 -1.14 -0.97
C VAL A 57 -12.61 -1.29 -2.09
N ARG A 58 -12.14 -1.42 -3.33
CA ARG A 58 -12.98 -1.50 -4.53
C ARG A 58 -13.57 -2.89 -4.76
N GLN A 59 -12.85 -3.92 -4.34
CA GLN A 59 -13.26 -5.31 -4.50
C GLN A 59 -12.66 -6.14 -3.39
N LEU A 60 -13.44 -7.07 -2.86
CA LEU A 60 -12.97 -8.09 -1.94
C LEU A 60 -13.57 -9.44 -2.34
N MET A 61 -12.71 -10.43 -2.56
CA MET A 61 -13.09 -11.82 -2.77
C MET A 61 -12.37 -12.69 -1.74
N LEU A 62 -13.17 -13.49 -1.04
CA LEU A 62 -12.71 -14.47 -0.08
C LEU A 62 -13.11 -15.85 -0.57
N LYS A 63 -12.14 -16.75 -0.73
CA LYS A 63 -12.38 -18.14 -1.15
C LYS A 63 -11.77 -19.09 -0.14
N GLY A 64 -12.60 -19.94 0.47
CA GLY A 64 -12.11 -21.03 1.32
C GLY A 64 -11.30 -22.03 0.49
N MET A 65 -10.15 -22.47 1.00
CA MET A 65 -9.21 -23.35 0.31
C MET A 65 -9.04 -24.72 1.00
N GLY A 66 -9.95 -25.08 1.92
CA GLY A 66 -9.87 -26.29 2.76
C GLY A 66 -10.10 -25.94 4.23
N ASP A 67 -9.73 -26.84 5.15
CA ASP A 67 -10.21 -26.81 6.54
C ASP A 67 -9.83 -25.56 7.35
N THR A 68 -8.74 -24.87 7.01
CA THR A 68 -8.30 -23.66 7.75
C THR A 68 -7.80 -22.50 6.90
N SER A 69 -7.61 -22.69 5.59
CA SER A 69 -7.01 -21.66 4.73
C SER A 69 -8.04 -20.88 3.92
N GLN A 70 -7.67 -19.63 3.61
CA GLN A 70 -8.47 -18.71 2.81
C GLN A 70 -7.57 -18.04 1.77
N LEU A 71 -8.01 -18.02 0.51
CA LEU A 71 -7.46 -17.17 -0.53
C LEU A 71 -8.21 -15.83 -0.48
N LEU A 72 -7.45 -14.75 -0.37
CA LEU A 72 -7.96 -13.40 -0.36
C LEU A 72 -7.47 -12.67 -1.61
N HIS A 73 -8.40 -12.02 -2.30
CA HIS A 73 -8.11 -11.10 -3.39
C HIS A 73 -8.80 -9.77 -3.09
N VAL A 74 -8.03 -8.71 -2.90
CA VAL A 74 -8.54 -7.37 -2.58
C VAL A 74 -7.97 -6.36 -3.56
N VAL A 75 -8.82 -5.44 -4.03
CA VAL A 75 -8.39 -4.28 -4.81
C VAL A 75 -8.60 -3.04 -3.96
N VAL A 76 -7.55 -2.27 -3.77
CA VAL A 76 -7.55 -1.08 -2.91
C VAL A 76 -6.85 0.09 -3.60
N ASP A 77 -7.36 1.29 -3.36
CA ASP A 77 -6.70 2.52 -3.77
C ASP A 77 -5.58 2.87 -2.81
N VAL A 78 -4.43 3.26 -3.36
CA VAL A 78 -3.23 3.63 -2.61
C VAL A 78 -2.79 5.01 -3.07
N ALA A 79 -2.47 5.86 -2.11
CA ALA A 79 -1.89 7.17 -2.32
C ALA A 79 -0.60 7.29 -1.50
N MET A 80 0.49 7.74 -2.13
CA MET A 80 1.76 7.94 -1.41
C MET A 80 2.50 9.16 -1.92
N PHE A 81 3.26 9.78 -1.02
CA PHE A 81 4.18 10.86 -1.36
C PHE A 81 5.51 10.26 -1.80
N HIS A 82 5.96 10.63 -2.99
CA HIS A 82 7.25 10.18 -3.50
C HIS A 82 7.80 11.21 -4.50
N SER A 83 9.11 11.16 -4.77
CA SER A 83 9.76 12.03 -5.75
C SER A 83 9.61 11.56 -7.20
N ASP A 84 9.14 10.32 -7.40
CA ASP A 84 9.09 9.62 -8.68
C ASP A 84 7.98 8.55 -8.66
N GLU A 85 7.17 8.50 -9.72
CA GLU A 85 6.01 7.61 -9.82
C GLU A 85 6.40 6.13 -9.86
N MET A 86 7.44 5.79 -10.62
CA MET A 86 7.85 4.39 -10.79
C MET A 86 8.40 3.81 -9.49
N LYS A 87 9.20 4.60 -8.76
CA LYS A 87 9.68 4.20 -7.43
C LYS A 87 8.55 4.07 -6.41
N ALA A 88 7.54 4.94 -6.48
CA ALA A 88 6.35 4.83 -5.64
C ALA A 88 5.62 3.51 -5.88
N ILE A 89 5.43 3.16 -7.17
CA ILE A 89 4.83 1.89 -7.57
C ILE A 89 5.71 0.72 -7.08
N ASP A 90 7.01 0.73 -7.33
CA ASP A 90 7.93 -0.34 -6.92
C ASP A 90 7.91 -0.58 -5.41
N GLU A 91 7.84 0.47 -4.60
CA GLU A 91 7.75 0.37 -3.13
C GLU A 91 6.46 -0.31 -2.68
N VAL A 92 5.32 0.05 -3.28
CA VAL A 92 4.03 -0.59 -2.99
C VAL A 92 3.99 -2.03 -3.48
N LEU A 93 4.46 -2.31 -4.69
CA LEU A 93 4.48 -3.66 -5.25
C LEU A 93 5.46 -4.58 -4.50
N GLY A 94 6.50 -4.02 -3.91
CA GLY A 94 7.52 -4.73 -3.14
C GLY A 94 7.21 -4.89 -1.65
N THR A 95 6.04 -4.47 -1.15
CA THR A 95 5.77 -4.59 0.30
C THR A 95 5.68 -6.07 0.73
N PRO A 96 6.43 -6.48 1.76
CA PRO A 96 6.45 -7.87 2.20
C PRO A 96 5.22 -8.25 3.03
N THR A 97 4.49 -7.25 3.54
CA THR A 97 3.34 -7.46 4.41
C THR A 97 2.20 -6.52 4.06
N VAL A 98 0.98 -7.04 4.22
CA VAL A 98 -0.28 -6.30 4.08
C VAL A 98 -1.20 -6.75 5.21
N ASN A 99 -1.81 -5.80 5.92
CA ASN A 99 -2.84 -6.11 6.89
C ASN A 99 -4.21 -5.87 6.25
N VAL A 100 -5.12 -6.84 6.40
CA VAL A 100 -6.54 -6.67 6.07
C VAL A 100 -7.34 -6.74 7.36
N ILE A 101 -7.88 -5.61 7.78
CA ILE A 101 -8.58 -5.42 9.05
C ILE A 101 -10.07 -5.41 8.75
N GLY A 102 -10.79 -6.36 9.35
CA GLY A 102 -12.25 -6.41 9.36
C GLY A 102 -12.81 -6.18 10.77
N LEU A 103 -14.12 -6.38 10.92
CA LEU A 103 -14.80 -6.20 12.21
C LEU A 103 -14.41 -7.24 13.27
N ASP A 104 -14.11 -8.47 12.85
CA ASP A 104 -13.87 -9.61 13.74
C ASP A 104 -12.38 -9.95 13.92
N GLY A 105 -11.49 -9.21 13.24
CA GLY A 105 -10.05 -9.39 13.38
C GLY A 105 -9.23 -8.83 12.23
N THR A 106 -7.95 -9.19 12.24
CA THR A 106 -6.95 -8.75 11.26
C THR A 106 -6.30 -9.97 10.61
N LEU A 107 -6.20 -9.97 9.29
CA LEU A 107 -5.31 -10.85 8.54
C LEU A 107 -4.00 -10.13 8.28
N ASN A 108 -2.93 -10.68 8.82
CA ASN A 108 -1.58 -10.28 8.44
C ASN A 108 -1.17 -11.20 7.27
N LEU A 109 -1.11 -10.63 6.08
CA LEU A 109 -0.69 -11.32 4.88
C LEU A 109 0.83 -11.18 4.75
N VAL A 110 1.51 -12.31 4.63
CA VAL A 110 2.96 -12.39 4.46
C VAL A 110 3.25 -12.78 3.02
N ASP A 111 4.18 -12.07 2.39
CA ASP A 111 4.57 -12.23 0.98
C ASP A 111 3.36 -12.25 0.01
N PRO A 112 2.47 -11.24 0.09
CA PRO A 112 1.35 -11.15 -0.84
C PRO A 112 1.86 -10.91 -2.27
N GLN A 113 1.15 -11.46 -3.26
CA GLN A 113 1.34 -11.03 -4.63
C GLN A 113 0.60 -9.70 -4.84
N ILE A 114 1.31 -8.64 -5.23
CA ILE A 114 0.73 -7.31 -5.44
C ILE A 114 0.98 -6.88 -6.89
N LYS A 115 -0.04 -6.30 -7.53
CA LYS A 115 0.01 -5.80 -8.90
C LYS A 115 -0.79 -4.51 -9.03
N LEU A 116 -0.48 -3.70 -10.04
CA LEU A 116 -1.37 -2.60 -10.43
C LEU A 116 -2.70 -3.15 -10.95
N ALA A 117 -3.81 -2.60 -10.48
CA ALA A 117 -5.13 -3.02 -10.95
C ALA A 117 -5.29 -2.64 -12.42
N GLY A 118 -5.78 -3.58 -13.24
CA GLY A 118 -5.97 -3.36 -14.68
C GLY A 118 -4.74 -3.62 -15.56
N SER A 119 -3.61 -4.07 -15.01
CA SER A 119 -2.39 -4.38 -15.78
C SER A 119 -2.50 -5.61 -16.70
N GLY A 120 -3.67 -6.27 -16.77
CA GLY A 120 -3.91 -7.44 -17.63
C GLY A 120 -3.07 -8.69 -17.28
N THR A 121 -2.32 -8.66 -16.18
CA THR A 121 -1.31 -9.68 -15.87
C THR A 121 -1.94 -10.83 -15.09
N GLU A 122 -1.98 -12.04 -15.68
CA GLU A 122 -2.46 -13.25 -15.01
C GLU A 122 -1.68 -13.55 -13.72
N TRP A 123 -2.38 -14.01 -12.68
CA TRP A 123 -1.78 -14.42 -11.41
C TRP A 123 -1.11 -15.80 -11.59
N ASN A 124 0.18 -15.89 -11.28
CA ASN A 124 0.95 -17.13 -11.35
C ASN A 124 0.78 -17.95 -10.06
#